data_AF-A0A9D7RJ82-F1
#
_entry.id   AF-A0A9D7RJ82-F1
#
_cell.length_a   1.000
_cell.length_b   1.000
_cell.length_c   1.000
_cell.angle_alpha   90.00
_cell.angle_beta   90.00
_cell.angle_gamma   90.00
#
_symmetry.space_group_name_H-M   'P 1'
#
loop_
_entity.id
_entity.type
_entity.pdbx_description
1 polymer ?
#
loop_
_entity_poly.entity_id
_entity_poly.type
_entity_poly.pdbx_seq_one_letter_code
_entity_poly.pdbx_strand_id
1 'polypeptide(L)'
;MVDRRSVIRAVFVGVLSGSLNYLFDPHQSPGDFIQALYPARDFLMNQPPLARHILGYVPSPLTITPLGLPFSFMSPQLAGALWFGVVAALLVWVQRQRPVWPWVFSACFFEDTIYRQYAPLLWVLAQTDLSLVGLLIKPHTALPLIIRRPGRYWLSGLIVVIVGLWSLAVFGWDWPLVWLRQLGTYTGRSPMTTLLGLGAFGLAVWSRQWLIVAYCVVPVRGLYDLLPVFGEFRRVRSQWLGFGASWLAALWVDSNDRILVFLSASLIILLFDKTSPDALSGP
;
A
#
# COMPACT_ATOMS: atom_id res chain seq x y z
N MET A 1 22.82 -3.31 -16.40
CA MET A 1 22.61 -1.93 -16.91
C MET A 1 21.17 -1.54 -16.69
N VAL A 2 20.90 -0.30 -16.27
CA VAL A 2 19.53 0.22 -16.10
C VAL A 2 18.96 0.54 -17.49
N ASP A 3 17.81 -0.04 -17.84
CA ASP A 3 17.12 0.27 -19.11
C ASP A 3 16.57 1.70 -19.09
N ARG A 4 17.04 2.55 -20.01
CA ARG A 4 16.59 3.93 -20.17
C ARG A 4 15.07 4.03 -20.37
N ARG A 5 14.45 3.08 -21.08
CA ARG A 5 12.99 3.07 -21.32
C ARG A 5 12.22 2.84 -20.03
N SER A 6 12.73 1.99 -19.13
CA SER A 6 12.15 1.82 -17.80
C SER A 6 12.19 3.09 -16.96
N VAL A 7 13.30 3.84 -17.00
CA VAL A 7 13.43 5.09 -16.25
C VAL A 7 12.45 6.15 -16.77
N ILE A 8 12.38 6.31 -18.09
CA ILE A 8 11.44 7.27 -18.72
C ILE A 8 9.99 6.93 -18.34
N ARG A 9 9.60 5.65 -18.41
CA ARG A 9 8.26 5.21 -18.00
C ARG A 9 7.96 5.51 -16.53
N ALA A 10 8.90 5.24 -15.64
CA ALA A 10 8.77 5.52 -14.22
C ALA A 10 8.60 7.02 -13.94
N VAL A 11 9.46 7.85 -14.52
CA VAL A 11 9.37 9.31 -14.39
C VAL A 11 8.06 9.83 -14.96
N PHE A 12 7.64 9.37 -16.13
CA PHE A 12 6.38 9.78 -16.75
C PHE A 12 5.18 9.47 -15.85
N VAL A 13 5.07 8.23 -15.34
CA VAL A 13 3.98 7.85 -14.44
C VAL A 13 4.05 8.64 -13.14
N GLY A 14 5.24 8.83 -12.56
CA GLY A 14 5.38 9.63 -11.35
C GLY A 14 4.94 11.08 -11.51
N VAL A 15 5.38 11.75 -12.58
CA VAL A 15 4.98 13.12 -12.90
C VAL A 15 3.48 13.18 -13.16
N LEU A 16 2.92 12.25 -13.94
CA LEU A 16 1.50 12.22 -14.23
C LEU A 16 0.67 12.02 -12.96
N SER A 17 1.00 11.01 -12.14
CA SER A 17 0.31 10.73 -10.87
C SER A 17 0.40 11.89 -9.89
N GLY A 18 1.58 12.51 -9.74
CA GLY A 18 1.77 13.68 -8.89
C GLY A 18 0.99 14.90 -9.40
N SER A 19 1.00 15.13 -10.72
CA SER A 19 0.26 16.25 -11.33
C SER A 19 -1.25 16.06 -11.20
N LEU A 20 -1.77 14.86 -11.49
CA LEU A 20 -3.18 14.55 -11.31
C LEU A 20 -3.59 14.72 -9.85
N ASN A 21 -2.77 14.24 -8.92
CA ASN A 21 -3.01 14.41 -7.51
C ASN A 21 -3.01 15.89 -7.07
N TYR A 22 -2.13 16.72 -7.61
CA TYR A 22 -2.09 18.14 -7.30
C TYR A 22 -3.29 18.88 -7.89
N LEU A 23 -3.62 18.64 -9.17
CA LEU A 23 -4.64 19.36 -9.92
C LEU A 23 -6.07 18.96 -9.54
N PHE A 24 -6.29 17.69 -9.17
CA PHE A 24 -7.62 17.14 -8.88
C PHE A 24 -7.81 16.84 -7.38
N ASP A 25 -7.25 17.69 -6.52
CA ASP A 25 -7.46 17.61 -5.07
C ASP A 25 -8.41 18.72 -4.55
N PRO A 26 -9.71 18.42 -4.41
CA PRO A 26 -10.68 19.39 -3.93
C PRO A 26 -10.46 19.80 -2.46
N HIS A 27 -9.61 19.08 -1.71
CA HIS A 27 -9.42 19.28 -0.28
C HIS A 27 -8.08 19.92 0.08
N GLN A 28 -7.21 20.20 -0.92
CA GLN A 28 -5.83 20.69 -0.71
C GLN A 28 -5.08 19.93 0.40
N SER A 29 -5.37 18.63 0.50
CA SER A 29 -4.98 17.76 1.59
C SER A 29 -3.71 16.99 1.21
N PRO A 30 -2.84 16.63 2.15
CA PRO A 30 -1.77 15.66 1.89
C PRO A 30 -2.29 14.21 1.87
N GLY A 31 -3.61 13.97 2.02
CA GLY A 31 -4.19 12.63 2.10
C GLY A 31 -3.56 11.82 3.24
N ASP A 32 -3.28 10.55 3.00
CA ASP A 32 -2.64 9.67 3.99
C ASP A 32 -1.20 10.06 4.33
N PHE A 33 -0.55 10.86 3.48
CA PHE A 33 0.75 11.43 3.77
C PHE A 33 0.74 12.42 4.95
N ILE A 34 -0.44 12.88 5.40
CA ILE A 34 -0.58 13.67 6.63
C ILE A 34 0.07 12.99 7.84
N GLN A 35 0.01 11.66 7.87
CA GLN A 35 0.51 10.84 8.98
C GLN A 35 2.04 10.90 9.12
N ALA A 36 2.77 11.23 8.05
CA ALA A 36 4.21 11.44 8.11
C ALA A 36 4.55 12.94 8.14
N LEU A 37 3.82 13.75 7.37
CA LEU A 37 4.11 15.17 7.20
C LEU A 37 3.93 15.97 8.50
N TYR A 38 2.83 15.73 9.24
CA TYR A 38 2.55 16.51 10.45
C TYR A 38 3.49 16.17 11.60
N PRO A 39 3.74 14.88 11.93
CA PRO A 39 4.78 14.55 12.90
C PRO A 39 6.16 15.09 12.52
N ALA A 40 6.51 15.14 11.23
CA ALA A 40 7.77 15.72 10.77
C ALA A 40 7.87 17.21 11.06
N ARG A 41 6.79 17.97 10.84
CA ARG A 41 6.73 19.40 11.17
C ARG A 41 6.72 19.63 12.67
N ASP A 42 5.94 18.84 13.40
CA ASP A 42 5.85 18.94 14.85
C ASP A 42 7.23 18.67 15.49
N PHE A 43 7.96 17.67 15.01
CA PHE A 43 9.36 17.42 15.38
C PHE A 43 10.26 18.64 15.11
N LEU A 44 10.21 19.23 13.91
CA LEU A 44 11.02 20.41 13.56
C LEU A 44 10.66 21.65 14.38
N MET A 45 9.43 21.74 14.87
CA MET A 45 8.92 22.85 15.68
C MET A 45 9.02 22.58 17.19
N ASN A 46 9.64 21.47 17.61
CA ASN A 46 9.68 21.01 19.01
C ASN A 46 8.29 20.95 19.66
N GLN A 47 7.26 20.57 18.89
CA GLN A 47 5.90 20.36 19.37
C GLN A 47 5.75 18.94 19.92
N PRO A 48 4.80 18.71 20.84
CA PRO A 48 4.54 17.37 21.37
C PRO A 48 4.20 16.35 20.25
N PRO A 49 4.65 15.09 20.38
CA PRO A 49 4.26 14.03 19.45
C PRO A 49 2.74 13.87 19.43
N LEU A 50 2.19 13.59 18.24
CA LEU A 50 0.75 13.39 18.04
C LEU A 50 -0.12 14.59 18.46
N ALA A 51 0.45 15.80 18.60
CA ALA A 51 -0.28 17.02 18.97
C ALA A 51 -1.49 17.31 18.07
N ARG A 52 -1.42 16.84 16.81
CA ARG A 52 -2.48 17.01 15.80
C ARG A 52 -3.29 15.73 15.59
N HIS A 53 -3.72 15.09 16.69
CA HIS A 53 -4.57 13.91 16.60
C HIS A 53 -5.83 14.19 15.77
N ILE A 54 -6.04 13.42 14.70
CA ILE A 54 -7.23 13.52 13.86
C ILE A 54 -8.20 12.42 14.30
N LEU A 55 -9.36 12.81 14.85
CA LEU A 55 -10.40 11.86 15.25
C LEU A 55 -10.92 11.06 14.02
N GLY A 56 -11.20 9.77 14.21
CA GLY A 56 -11.65 8.87 13.12
C GLY A 56 -10.55 8.41 12.17
N TYR A 57 -9.30 8.72 12.51
CA TYR A 57 -8.13 8.38 11.70
C TYR A 57 -7.06 7.77 12.60
N VAL A 58 -6.73 6.50 12.39
CA VAL A 58 -5.66 5.84 13.16
C VAL A 58 -4.34 6.43 12.69
N PRO A 59 -3.57 7.09 13.57
CA PRO A 59 -2.27 7.60 13.17
C PRO A 59 -1.34 6.41 12.90
N SER A 60 -0.50 6.54 11.88
CA SER A 60 0.60 5.61 11.67
C SER A 60 1.54 5.67 12.87
N PRO A 61 2.29 4.60 13.12
CA PRO A 61 3.38 4.65 14.08
C PRO A 61 4.29 5.85 13.81
N LEU A 62 4.79 6.53 14.86
CA LEU A 62 5.67 7.70 14.73
C LEU A 62 7.00 7.38 14.04
N THR A 63 7.33 6.11 13.85
CA THR A 63 8.41 5.64 13.01
C THR A 63 8.29 6.07 11.54
N ILE A 64 7.09 6.49 11.09
CA ILE A 64 6.88 7.01 9.74
C ILE A 64 7.38 8.45 9.54
N THR A 65 7.62 9.18 10.64
CA THR A 65 7.99 10.60 10.63
C THR A 65 9.13 10.95 9.65
N PRO A 66 10.20 10.15 9.51
CA PRO A 66 11.28 10.46 8.57
C PRO A 66 10.84 10.59 7.11
N LEU A 67 9.74 9.93 6.70
CA LEU A 67 9.21 10.07 5.34
C LEU A 67 8.65 11.48 5.07
N GLY A 68 8.20 12.19 6.11
CA GLY A 68 7.65 13.54 6.00
C GLY A 68 8.71 14.64 5.98
N LEU A 69 9.90 14.38 6.54
CA LEU A 69 10.96 15.40 6.71
C LEU A 69 11.35 16.10 5.39
N PRO A 70 11.57 15.40 4.27
CA PRO A 70 11.96 16.04 3.01
C PRO A 70 10.90 16.97 2.42
N PHE A 71 9.66 16.91 2.89
CA PHE A 71 8.53 17.66 2.36
C PHE A 71 7.96 18.66 3.38
N SER A 72 8.55 18.74 4.57
CA SER A 72 8.06 19.51 5.71
C SER A 72 7.88 21.00 5.42
N PHE A 73 8.70 21.56 4.52
CA PHE A 73 8.69 22.97 4.11
C PHE A 73 7.65 23.33 3.04
N MET A 74 7.02 22.34 2.39
CA MET A 74 6.07 22.57 1.29
C MET A 74 4.66 22.81 1.82
N SER A 75 3.71 23.23 0.99
CA SER A 75 2.29 23.16 1.36
C SER A 75 1.83 21.69 1.49
N PRO A 76 0.82 21.36 2.32
CA PRO A 76 0.35 19.98 2.47
C PRO A 76 -0.04 19.31 1.14
N GLN A 77 -0.80 20.01 0.29
CA GLN A 77 -1.17 19.52 -1.03
C GLN A 77 0.05 19.17 -1.90
N LEU A 78 1.02 20.09 -1.99
CA LEU A 78 2.23 19.88 -2.80
C LEU A 78 3.09 18.74 -2.25
N ALA A 79 3.25 18.66 -0.92
CA ALA A 79 3.96 17.59 -0.24
C ALA A 79 3.35 16.22 -0.56
N GLY A 80 2.03 16.08 -0.43
CA GLY A 80 1.31 14.85 -0.75
C GLY A 80 1.42 14.46 -2.23
N ALA A 81 1.27 15.42 -3.13
CA ALA A 81 1.38 15.22 -4.58
C ALA A 81 2.78 14.75 -5.01
N LEU A 82 3.83 15.43 -4.53
CA LEU A 82 5.21 15.07 -4.85
C LEU A 82 5.59 13.73 -4.25
N TRP A 83 5.25 13.48 -2.98
CA TRP A 83 5.48 12.19 -2.35
C TRP A 83 4.81 11.05 -3.14
N PHE A 84 3.54 11.21 -3.51
CA PHE A 84 2.83 10.18 -4.26
C PHE A 84 3.43 9.98 -5.66
N GLY A 85 3.82 11.05 -6.35
CA GLY A 85 4.51 10.96 -7.63
C GLY A 85 5.84 10.19 -7.55
N VAL A 86 6.64 10.42 -6.50
CA VAL A 86 7.88 9.66 -6.24
C VAL A 86 7.57 8.18 -6.02
N VAL A 87 6.57 7.88 -5.18
CA VAL A 87 6.17 6.50 -4.88
C VAL A 87 5.67 5.78 -6.14
N ALA A 88 4.85 6.44 -6.97
CA ALA A 88 4.36 5.90 -8.23
C ALA A 88 5.51 5.61 -9.21
N ALA A 89 6.48 6.53 -9.33
CA ALA A 89 7.68 6.30 -10.14
C ALA A 89 8.48 5.09 -9.65
N LEU A 90 8.72 4.99 -8.33
CA LEU A 90 9.42 3.86 -7.73
C LEU A 90 8.71 2.54 -8.01
N LEU A 91 7.38 2.50 -7.91
CA LEU A 91 6.59 1.31 -8.19
C LEU A 91 6.76 0.85 -9.64
N VAL A 92 6.63 1.76 -10.60
CA VAL A 92 6.86 1.44 -12.01
C VAL A 92 8.30 0.98 -12.27
N TRP A 93 9.27 1.64 -11.64
CA TRP A 93 10.68 1.29 -11.79
C TRP A 93 11.03 -0.10 -11.25
N VAL A 94 10.48 -0.47 -10.09
CA VAL A 94 10.69 -1.81 -9.52
C VAL A 94 9.92 -2.88 -10.31
N GLN A 95 8.76 -2.52 -10.88
CA GLN A 95 7.97 -3.40 -11.75
C GLN A 95 8.43 -3.41 -13.23
N ARG A 96 9.66 -2.95 -13.53
CA ARG A 96 10.16 -2.76 -14.91
C ARG A 96 10.08 -3.96 -15.86
N GLN A 97 10.03 -5.17 -15.32
CA GLN A 97 9.91 -6.43 -16.07
C GLN A 97 8.46 -6.88 -16.28
N ARG A 98 7.47 -6.14 -15.77
CA ARG A 98 6.05 -6.47 -15.85
C ARG A 98 5.30 -5.44 -16.70
N PRO A 99 4.12 -5.83 -17.25
CA PRO A 99 3.22 -4.86 -17.84
C PRO A 99 2.79 -3.85 -16.78
N VAL A 100 3.04 -2.57 -17.04
CA VAL A 100 2.81 -1.49 -16.08
C VAL A 100 1.36 -1.01 -16.13
N TRP A 101 0.78 -0.98 -17.32
CA TRP A 101 -0.46 -0.25 -17.58
C TRP A 101 -1.71 -0.79 -16.90
N PRO A 102 -1.97 -2.11 -16.80
CA PRO A 102 -3.22 -2.59 -16.21
C PRO A 102 -3.40 -2.18 -14.75
N TRP A 103 -2.33 -2.19 -13.94
CA TRP A 103 -2.45 -1.84 -12.52
C TRP A 103 -2.34 -0.34 -12.26
N VAL A 104 -1.56 0.43 -13.04
CA VAL A 104 -1.49 1.91 -12.92
C VAL A 104 -2.84 2.56 -13.23
N PHE A 105 -3.65 1.96 -14.10
CA PHE A 105 -4.99 2.44 -14.39
C PHE A 105 -6.08 1.73 -13.58
N SER A 106 -5.74 0.81 -12.67
CA SER A 106 -6.72 0.13 -11.83
C SER A 106 -7.44 1.09 -10.89
N ALA A 107 -8.65 0.73 -10.46
CA ALA A 107 -9.36 1.50 -9.45
C ALA A 107 -8.60 1.54 -8.11
N CYS A 108 -7.87 0.48 -7.75
CA CYS A 108 -7.02 0.45 -6.57
C CYS A 108 -5.97 1.57 -6.62
N PHE A 109 -5.22 1.68 -7.72
CA PHE A 109 -4.20 2.73 -7.89
C PHE A 109 -4.80 4.12 -8.02
N PHE A 110 -5.99 4.23 -8.63
CA PHE A 110 -6.71 5.49 -8.70
C PHE A 110 -7.15 5.98 -7.30
N GLU A 111 -7.69 5.10 -6.46
CA GLU A 111 -7.98 5.42 -5.06
C GLU A 111 -6.69 5.76 -4.29
N ASP A 112 -5.60 5.00 -4.50
CA ASP A 112 -4.30 5.33 -3.92
C ASP A 112 -3.85 6.75 -4.32
N THR A 113 -4.13 7.16 -5.56
CA THR A 113 -3.82 8.49 -6.08
C THR A 113 -4.68 9.54 -5.39
N ILE A 114 -5.98 9.35 -5.24
CA ILE A 114 -6.87 10.32 -4.56
C ILE A 114 -6.49 10.48 -3.09
N TYR A 115 -6.31 9.35 -2.40
CA TYR A 115 -6.08 9.34 -0.95
C TYR A 115 -4.62 9.41 -0.55
N ARG A 116 -3.68 9.39 -1.51
CA ARG A 116 -2.22 9.41 -1.27
C ARG A 116 -1.81 8.32 -0.28
N GLN A 117 -2.23 7.11 -0.60
CA GLN A 117 -2.09 5.94 0.26
C GLN A 117 -0.69 5.34 0.17
N TYR A 118 -0.30 4.65 1.24
CA TYR A 118 1.02 4.01 1.35
C TYR A 118 1.10 2.66 0.61
N ALA A 119 -0.03 2.07 0.16
CA ALA A 119 -0.04 0.74 -0.45
C ALA A 119 0.95 0.58 -1.63
N PRO A 120 1.12 1.57 -2.54
CA PRO A 120 2.12 1.49 -3.60
C PRO A 120 3.56 1.46 -3.06
N LEU A 121 3.86 2.21 -1.99
CA LEU A 121 5.18 2.18 -1.33
C LEU A 121 5.42 0.84 -0.64
N LEU A 122 4.42 0.30 0.07
CA LEU A 122 4.52 -1.03 0.67
C LEU A 122 4.77 -2.10 -0.39
N TRP A 123 4.13 -1.96 -1.55
CA TRP A 123 4.38 -2.86 -2.67
C TRP A 123 5.81 -2.73 -3.21
N VAL A 124 6.33 -1.51 -3.40
CA VAL A 124 7.74 -1.25 -3.74
C VAL A 124 8.66 -1.97 -2.75
N LEU A 125 8.48 -1.73 -1.46
CA LEU A 125 9.32 -2.30 -0.40
C LEU A 125 9.29 -3.83 -0.44
N ALA A 126 8.12 -4.44 -0.63
CA ALA A 126 7.95 -5.88 -0.73
C ALA A 126 8.60 -6.53 -1.97
N GLN A 127 8.91 -5.74 -3.00
CA GLN A 127 9.67 -6.20 -4.17
C GLN A 127 11.19 -6.02 -4.00
N THR A 128 11.67 -5.52 -2.86
CA THR A 128 13.08 -5.25 -2.57
C THR A 128 13.50 -5.93 -1.25
N ASP A 129 14.78 -5.83 -0.90
CA ASP A 129 15.31 -6.26 0.42
C ASP A 129 14.91 -5.30 1.56
N LEU A 130 13.99 -4.36 1.32
CA LEU A 130 13.49 -3.38 2.27
C LEU A 130 12.10 -3.71 2.84
N SER A 131 11.60 -4.93 2.66
CA SER A 131 10.21 -5.29 3.01
C SER A 131 9.85 -5.05 4.49
N LEU A 132 10.78 -5.29 5.44
CA LEU A 132 10.50 -5.01 6.87
C LEU A 132 10.29 -3.52 7.17
N VAL A 133 10.80 -2.61 6.34
CA VAL A 133 10.54 -1.16 6.49
C VAL A 133 9.05 -0.85 6.38
N GLY A 134 8.28 -1.67 5.66
CA GLY A 134 6.82 -1.55 5.59
C GLY A 134 6.14 -1.65 6.96
N LEU A 135 6.74 -2.37 7.92
CA LEU A 135 6.22 -2.46 9.30
C LEU A 135 6.30 -1.13 10.05
N LEU A 136 7.21 -0.23 9.67
CA LEU A 136 7.30 1.12 10.25
C LEU A 136 6.23 2.07 9.72
N ILE A 137 5.56 1.68 8.63
CA ILE A 137 4.62 2.51 7.87
C ILE A 137 3.19 2.07 8.19
N LYS A 138 2.82 0.86 7.77
CA LYS A 138 1.48 0.27 8.01
C LYS A 138 1.64 -1.22 8.30
N PRO A 139 1.83 -1.61 9.58
CA PRO A 139 2.11 -3.00 9.95
C PRO A 139 1.08 -4.00 9.40
N HIS A 140 -0.21 -3.69 9.49
CA HIS A 140 -1.29 -4.59 9.08
C HIS A 140 -1.33 -4.84 7.57
N THR A 141 -1.01 -3.83 6.74
CA THR A 141 -0.95 -3.98 5.28
C THR A 141 0.39 -4.55 4.82
N ALA A 142 1.49 -4.26 5.54
CA ALA A 142 2.83 -4.73 5.19
C ALA A 142 3.07 -6.21 5.55
N LEU A 143 2.49 -6.69 6.64
CA LEU A 143 2.71 -8.05 7.13
C LEU A 143 2.36 -9.15 6.11
N PRO A 144 1.20 -9.12 5.41
CA PRO A 144 0.90 -10.04 4.32
C PRO A 144 2.01 -10.12 3.25
N LEU A 145 2.61 -8.97 2.91
CA LEU A 145 3.62 -8.87 1.86
C LEU A 145 4.98 -9.44 2.29
N ILE A 146 5.34 -9.27 3.57
CA ILE A 146 6.58 -9.80 4.14
C ILE A 146 6.52 -11.33 4.22
N ILE A 147 5.41 -11.88 4.73
CA ILE A 147 5.22 -13.34 4.85
C ILE A 147 5.30 -14.02 3.47
N ARG A 148 4.80 -13.34 2.42
CA ARG A 148 4.79 -13.87 1.06
C ARG A 148 6.17 -14.04 0.44
N ARG A 149 7.20 -13.31 0.91
CA ARG A 149 8.54 -13.29 0.32
C ARG A 149 9.63 -13.31 1.40
N PRO A 150 9.94 -14.49 1.98
CA PRO A 150 11.13 -14.64 2.82
C PRO A 150 12.37 -14.16 2.07
N GLY A 151 13.09 -13.19 2.65
CA GLY A 151 14.22 -12.52 2.02
C GLY A 151 15.37 -12.28 2.99
N ARG A 152 16.46 -11.68 2.49
CA ARG A 152 17.60 -11.28 3.31
C ARG A 152 17.30 -9.95 3.99
N TYR A 153 16.75 -10.03 5.19
CA TYR A 153 16.22 -8.86 5.89
C TYR A 153 17.23 -8.03 6.68
N TRP A 154 18.54 -8.26 6.55
CA TRP A 154 19.52 -7.63 7.42
C TRP A 154 19.47 -6.09 7.31
N LEU A 155 19.41 -5.55 6.09
CA LEU A 155 19.39 -4.11 5.87
C LEU A 155 18.06 -3.51 6.34
N SER A 156 16.94 -4.12 5.94
CA SER A 156 15.62 -3.69 6.39
C SER A 156 15.46 -3.77 7.91
N GLY A 157 16.03 -4.81 8.54
CA GLY A 157 16.01 -5.02 9.98
C GLY A 157 16.85 -3.96 10.69
N LEU A 158 18.03 -3.63 10.16
CA LEU A 158 18.84 -2.54 10.67
C LEU A 158 18.10 -1.20 10.59
N ILE A 159 17.43 -0.89 9.48
CA ILE A 159 16.62 0.33 9.34
C ILE A 159 15.48 0.34 10.38
N VAL A 160 14.77 -0.78 10.54
CA VAL A 160 13.70 -0.92 11.56
C VAL A 160 14.22 -0.65 12.96
N VAL A 161 15.37 -1.21 13.33
CA VAL A 161 15.98 -0.99 14.63
C VAL A 161 16.40 0.48 14.80
N ILE A 162 17.11 1.06 13.82
CA ILE A 162 17.58 2.44 13.90
C ILE A 162 16.42 3.42 14.00
N VAL A 163 15.43 3.30 13.12
CA VAL A 163 14.25 4.20 13.11
C VAL A 163 13.39 3.97 14.35
N GLY A 164 13.24 2.73 14.80
CA GLY A 164 12.56 2.40 16.04
C GLY A 164 13.21 3.06 17.26
N LEU A 165 14.52 2.89 17.43
CA LEU A 165 15.27 3.50 18.52
C LEU A 165 15.25 5.04 18.45
N TRP A 166 15.42 5.60 17.25
CA TRP A 166 15.30 7.04 17.04
C TRP A 166 13.92 7.56 17.44
N SER A 167 12.84 6.87 17.05
CA SER A 167 11.49 7.29 17.39
C SER A 167 11.21 7.24 18.89
N LEU A 168 11.75 6.25 19.61
CA LEU A 168 11.64 6.16 21.06
C LEU A 168 12.43 7.29 21.75
N ALA A 169 13.63 7.58 21.25
CA ALA A 169 14.46 8.65 21.80
C ALA A 169 13.84 10.04 21.59
N VAL A 170 13.21 10.28 20.44
CA VAL A 170 12.67 11.58 20.07
C VAL A 170 11.27 11.83 20.63
N PHE A 171 10.39 10.81 20.59
CA PHE A 171 8.98 10.97 20.92
C PHE A 171 8.58 10.38 22.27
N GLY A 172 9.54 9.86 23.04
CA GLY A 172 9.31 9.23 24.33
C GLY A 172 9.07 7.72 24.24
N TRP A 173 9.18 7.02 25.36
CA TRP A 173 9.07 5.56 25.41
C TRP A 173 7.63 5.04 25.37
N ASP A 174 6.66 5.91 25.61
CA ASP A 174 5.24 5.59 25.77
C ASP A 174 4.43 5.74 24.47
N TRP A 175 4.95 6.44 23.44
CA TRP A 175 4.24 6.61 22.17
C TRP A 175 3.77 5.29 21.53
N PRO A 176 4.52 4.16 21.58
CA PRO A 176 4.03 2.90 21.01
C PRO A 176 2.78 2.39 21.73
N LEU A 177 2.69 2.61 23.05
CA LEU A 177 1.51 2.23 23.84
C LEU A 177 0.32 3.14 23.51
N VAL A 178 0.56 4.44 23.33
CA VAL A 178 -0.47 5.40 22.89
C VAL A 178 -1.00 4.98 21.52
N TRP A 179 -0.12 4.68 20.57
CA TRP A 179 -0.49 4.18 19.24
C TRP A 179 -1.26 2.87 19.30
N LEU A 180 -0.81 1.88 20.09
CA LEU A 180 -1.51 0.60 20.24
C LEU A 180 -2.94 0.78 20.76
N ARG A 181 -3.17 1.69 21.71
CA ARG A 181 -4.51 2.00 22.24
C ARG A 181 -5.42 2.63 21.18
N GLN A 182 -4.86 3.32 20.19
CA GLN A 182 -5.61 3.93 19.10
C GLN A 182 -6.04 2.92 18.03
N LEU A 183 -5.48 1.71 18.00
CA LEU A 183 -5.87 0.66 17.05
C LEU A 183 -7.36 0.29 17.14
N GLY A 184 -7.97 0.42 18.32
CA GLY A 184 -9.41 0.20 18.50
C GLY A 184 -10.32 1.16 17.73
N THR A 185 -9.76 2.26 17.20
CA THR A 185 -10.48 3.25 16.37
C THR A 185 -10.33 2.98 14.87
N TYR A 186 -9.64 1.91 14.47
CA TYR A 186 -9.47 1.55 13.06
C TYR A 186 -10.81 1.15 12.43
N THR A 187 -11.17 1.80 11.33
CA THR A 187 -12.43 1.55 10.63
C THR A 187 -12.31 0.46 9.54
N GLY A 188 -11.15 -0.17 9.38
CA GLY A 188 -10.98 -1.27 8.42
C GLY A 188 -11.68 -2.53 8.89
N ARG A 189 -12.16 -3.34 7.94
CA ARG A 189 -12.88 -4.58 8.21
C ARG A 189 -12.12 -5.76 7.63
N SER A 190 -12.07 -6.86 8.38
CA SER A 190 -11.54 -8.12 7.87
C SER A 190 -12.56 -8.74 6.91
N PRO A 191 -12.20 -9.07 5.66
CA PRO A 191 -13.11 -9.73 4.73
C PRO A 191 -13.81 -10.97 5.32
N MET A 192 -13.12 -11.74 6.16
CA MET A 192 -13.65 -12.94 6.83
C MET A 192 -14.86 -12.68 7.75
N THR A 193 -15.18 -11.43 8.06
CA THR A 193 -16.39 -11.08 8.82
C THR A 193 -17.69 -11.24 8.01
N THR A 194 -17.59 -11.62 6.73
CA THR A 194 -18.72 -11.81 5.81
C THR A 194 -18.71 -13.21 5.19
N LEU A 195 -19.89 -13.71 4.79
CA LEU A 195 -20.01 -15.02 4.13
C LEU A 195 -19.21 -15.09 2.81
N LEU A 196 -19.25 -14.02 2.01
CA LEU A 196 -18.48 -13.92 0.77
C LEU A 196 -16.97 -13.94 1.05
N GLY A 197 -16.51 -13.24 2.08
CA GLY A 197 -15.10 -13.24 2.45
C GLY A 197 -14.62 -14.56 3.06
N LEU A 198 -15.47 -15.29 3.79
CA LEU A 198 -15.19 -16.67 4.21
C LEU A 198 -15.05 -17.62 3.01
N GLY A 199 -15.93 -17.47 2.01
CA GLY A 199 -15.83 -18.20 0.75
C GLY A 199 -14.53 -17.89 0.00
N ALA A 200 -14.19 -16.60 -0.13
CA ALA A 200 -12.93 -16.15 -0.72
C ALA A 200 -11.72 -16.68 0.05
N PHE A 201 -11.74 -16.65 1.39
CA PHE A 201 -10.69 -17.21 2.23
C PHE A 201 -10.52 -18.72 1.99
N GLY A 202 -11.60 -19.50 2.05
CA GLY A 202 -11.56 -20.94 1.82
C GLY A 202 -11.00 -21.29 0.44
N LEU A 203 -11.44 -20.56 -0.59
CA LEU A 203 -10.96 -20.72 -1.95
C LEU A 203 -9.48 -20.32 -2.10
N ALA A 204 -9.03 -19.26 -1.41
CA ALA A 204 -7.64 -18.84 -1.38
C ALA A 204 -6.73 -19.88 -0.70
N VAL A 205 -7.19 -20.47 0.42
CA VAL A 205 -6.47 -21.56 1.11
C VAL A 205 -6.37 -22.77 0.20
N TRP A 206 -7.49 -23.22 -0.38
CA TRP A 206 -7.54 -24.37 -1.28
C TRP A 206 -6.63 -24.18 -2.50
N SER A 207 -6.66 -22.99 -3.10
CA SER A 207 -5.84 -22.64 -4.27
C SER A 207 -4.41 -22.20 -3.91
N ARG A 208 -4.01 -22.26 -2.63
CA ARG A 208 -2.68 -21.86 -2.13
C ARG A 208 -2.27 -20.42 -2.50
N GLN A 209 -3.23 -19.50 -2.50
CA GLN A 209 -3.02 -18.07 -2.77
C GLN A 209 -2.79 -17.31 -1.44
N TRP A 210 -1.65 -17.58 -0.80
CA TRP A 210 -1.38 -17.12 0.57
C TRP A 210 -1.41 -15.60 0.79
N LEU A 211 -1.09 -14.81 -0.24
CA LEU A 211 -1.23 -13.36 -0.13
C LEU A 211 -2.71 -12.96 0.03
N ILE A 212 -3.61 -13.59 -0.73
CA ILE A 212 -5.06 -13.35 -0.63
C ILE A 212 -5.58 -13.90 0.70
N VAL A 213 -5.10 -15.07 1.15
CA VAL A 213 -5.42 -15.60 2.50
C VAL A 213 -5.10 -14.55 3.57
N ALA A 214 -3.90 -13.96 3.52
CA ALA A 214 -3.49 -12.94 4.48
C ALA A 214 -4.36 -11.68 4.40
N TYR A 215 -4.69 -11.20 3.19
CA TYR A 215 -5.60 -10.06 3.00
C TYR A 215 -7.05 -10.33 3.43
N CYS A 216 -7.50 -11.59 3.41
CA CYS A 216 -8.80 -11.96 3.97
C CYS A 216 -8.83 -11.89 5.51
N VAL A 217 -7.69 -12.07 6.18
CA VAL A 217 -7.58 -12.07 7.64
C VAL A 217 -7.37 -10.67 8.18
N VAL A 218 -6.47 -9.88 7.58
CA VAL A 218 -6.15 -8.54 8.09
C VAL A 218 -7.29 -7.55 7.79
N PRO A 219 -7.49 -6.51 8.62
CA PRO A 219 -8.52 -5.52 8.32
C PRO A 219 -8.07 -4.59 7.19
N VAL A 220 -8.93 -4.46 6.18
CA VAL A 220 -8.73 -3.68 4.94
C VAL A 220 -9.72 -2.52 4.94
N ARG A 221 -9.28 -1.31 4.59
CA ARG A 221 -10.10 -0.10 4.66
C ARG A 221 -10.71 0.31 3.32
N GLY A 222 -10.04 0.01 2.22
CA GLY A 222 -10.54 0.34 0.88
C GLY A 222 -9.90 -0.52 -0.21
N LEU A 223 -10.26 -0.27 -1.47
CA LEU A 223 -9.68 -1.00 -2.61
C LEU A 223 -8.19 -0.69 -2.77
N TYR A 224 -7.76 0.52 -2.40
CA TYR A 224 -6.36 0.93 -2.40
C TYR A 224 -5.43 -0.02 -1.63
N ASP A 225 -5.87 -0.57 -0.48
CA ASP A 225 -5.06 -1.50 0.33
C ASP A 225 -4.78 -2.83 -0.41
N LEU A 226 -5.58 -3.15 -1.44
CA LEU A 226 -5.50 -4.37 -2.22
C LEU A 226 -4.67 -4.22 -3.50
N LEU A 227 -4.10 -3.04 -3.77
CA LEU A 227 -3.19 -2.86 -4.92
C LEU A 227 -2.12 -3.96 -5.01
N PRO A 228 -1.48 -4.41 -3.92
CA PRO A 228 -0.46 -5.46 -3.99
C PRO A 228 -0.96 -6.83 -4.49
N VAL A 229 -2.27 -7.09 -4.47
CA VAL A 229 -2.87 -8.32 -5.04
C VAL A 229 -2.59 -8.43 -6.54
N PHE A 230 -2.44 -7.32 -7.25
CA PHE A 230 -1.99 -7.32 -8.66
C PHE A 230 -0.61 -7.99 -8.84
N GLY A 231 0.19 -8.08 -7.78
CA GLY A 231 1.44 -8.82 -7.76
C GLY A 231 1.31 -10.32 -8.01
N GLU A 232 0.13 -10.90 -7.77
CA GLU A 232 -0.17 -12.32 -8.02
C GLU A 232 -0.54 -12.60 -9.48
N PHE A 233 -1.01 -11.61 -10.24
CA PHE A 233 -1.32 -11.77 -11.66
C PHE A 233 -0.03 -11.81 -12.51
N ARG A 234 0.41 -13.01 -12.88
CA ARG A 234 1.65 -13.21 -13.64
C ARG A 234 1.48 -12.98 -15.14
N ARG A 235 0.32 -13.31 -15.71
CA ARG A 235 0.05 -13.14 -17.13
C ARG A 235 -0.59 -11.78 -17.42
N VAL A 236 -0.27 -11.21 -18.59
CA VAL A 236 -0.86 -9.96 -19.10
C VAL A 236 -2.39 -10.03 -19.11
N ARG A 237 -2.95 -11.15 -19.56
CA ARG A 237 -4.39 -11.39 -19.56
C ARG A 237 -4.99 -11.27 -18.16
N SER A 238 -4.40 -11.94 -17.17
CA SER A 238 -4.84 -11.90 -15.78
C SER A 238 -4.76 -10.49 -15.18
N GLN A 239 -3.74 -9.71 -15.55
CA GLN A 239 -3.64 -8.31 -15.13
C GLN A 239 -4.73 -7.44 -15.72
N TRP A 240 -5.10 -7.63 -16.99
CA TRP A 240 -6.24 -6.92 -17.60
C TRP A 240 -7.59 -7.33 -17.00
N LEU A 241 -7.77 -8.62 -16.71
CA LEU A 241 -8.96 -9.08 -15.99
C LEU A 241 -9.02 -8.48 -14.58
N GLY A 242 -7.88 -8.43 -13.88
CA GLY A 242 -7.77 -7.78 -12.57
C GLY A 242 -8.06 -6.28 -12.63
N PHE A 243 -7.58 -5.59 -13.67
CA PHE A 243 -7.93 -4.19 -13.95
C PHE A 243 -9.45 -4.03 -14.08
N GLY A 244 -10.10 -4.82 -14.93
CA GLY A 244 -11.56 -4.77 -15.11
C GLY A 244 -12.31 -5.06 -13.81
N ALA A 245 -11.88 -6.10 -13.08
CA ALA A 245 -12.44 -6.45 -11.77
C ALA A 245 -12.33 -5.32 -10.75
N SER A 246 -11.20 -4.58 -10.73
CA SER A 246 -11.02 -3.46 -9.82
C SER A 246 -12.02 -2.33 -10.07
N TRP A 247 -12.31 -2.01 -11.34
CA TRP A 247 -13.30 -0.99 -11.70
C TRP A 247 -14.73 -1.46 -11.47
N LEU A 248 -15.04 -2.73 -11.76
CA LEU A 248 -16.34 -3.31 -11.40
C LEU A 248 -16.59 -3.25 -9.90
N ALA A 249 -15.56 -3.55 -9.09
CA ALA A 249 -15.64 -3.40 -7.64
C ALA A 249 -15.83 -1.93 -7.22
N ALA A 250 -15.13 -0.98 -7.86
CA ALA A 250 -15.26 0.44 -7.54
C ALA A 250 -16.64 1.02 -7.90
N LEU A 251 -17.25 0.53 -8.97
CA LEU A 251 -18.61 0.89 -9.39
C LEU A 251 -19.71 0.24 -8.52
N TRP A 252 -19.34 -0.70 -7.65
CA TRP A 252 -20.30 -1.36 -6.77
C TRP A 252 -20.83 -0.36 -5.73
N VAL A 253 -22.16 -0.37 -5.57
CA VAL A 253 -22.91 0.64 -4.83
C VAL A 253 -22.59 0.60 -3.34
N ASP A 254 -22.50 -0.60 -2.75
CA ASP A 254 -22.09 -0.74 -1.34
C ASP A 254 -20.57 -0.66 -1.22
N SER A 255 -20.09 0.39 -0.55
CA SER A 255 -18.67 0.61 -0.27
C SER A 255 -18.06 -0.54 0.55
N ASN A 256 -18.84 -1.25 1.36
CA ASN A 256 -18.36 -2.36 2.18
C ASN A 256 -18.07 -3.61 1.36
N ASP A 257 -18.80 -3.82 0.26
CA ASP A 257 -18.70 -5.03 -0.55
C ASP A 257 -17.61 -4.95 -1.61
N ARG A 258 -17.09 -3.75 -1.93
CA ARG A 258 -16.07 -3.55 -2.97
C ARG A 258 -14.85 -4.45 -2.79
N ILE A 259 -14.37 -4.55 -1.56
CA ILE A 259 -13.23 -5.42 -1.18
C ILE A 259 -13.54 -6.88 -1.52
N LEU A 260 -14.75 -7.34 -1.18
CA LEU A 260 -15.18 -8.72 -1.40
C LEU A 260 -15.36 -9.04 -2.88
N VAL A 261 -15.95 -8.12 -3.65
CA VAL A 261 -16.09 -8.24 -5.10
C VAL A 261 -14.71 -8.39 -5.74
N PHE A 262 -13.76 -7.52 -5.37
CA PHE A 262 -12.42 -7.56 -5.95
C PHE A 262 -11.64 -8.83 -5.57
N LEU A 263 -11.66 -9.25 -4.31
CA LEU A 263 -10.98 -10.47 -3.86
C LEU A 263 -11.56 -11.72 -4.51
N SER A 264 -12.89 -11.81 -4.63
CA SER A 264 -13.58 -12.93 -5.28
C SER A 264 -13.22 -13.01 -6.76
N ALA A 265 -13.29 -11.89 -7.48
CA ALA A 265 -12.89 -11.82 -8.89
C ALA A 265 -11.41 -12.19 -9.09
N SER A 266 -10.53 -11.70 -8.20
CA SER A 266 -9.09 -12.02 -8.23
C SER A 266 -8.84 -13.52 -8.08
N LEU A 267 -9.56 -14.19 -7.19
CA LEU A 267 -9.45 -15.64 -7.01
C LEU A 267 -9.91 -16.41 -8.24
N ILE A 268 -11.06 -16.03 -8.81
CA ILE A 268 -11.56 -16.63 -10.05
C ILE A 268 -10.51 -16.51 -11.16
N ILE A 269 -9.96 -15.30 -11.37
CA ILE A 269 -8.92 -15.06 -12.37
C ILE A 269 -7.70 -15.97 -12.12
N LEU A 270 -7.22 -16.07 -10.88
CA LEU A 270 -6.05 -16.88 -10.53
C LEU A 270 -6.28 -18.39 -10.67
N LEU A 271 -7.51 -18.87 -10.45
CA LEU A 271 -7.87 -20.27 -10.68
C LEU A 271 -7.80 -20.61 -12.15
N PHE A 272 -8.36 -19.76 -13.02
CA PHE A 272 -8.28 -19.93 -14.47
C PHE A 272 -6.88 -19.69 -15.03
N ASP A 273 -6.03 -18.95 -14.31
CA ASP A 273 -4.64 -18.76 -14.70
C ASP A 273 -3.81 -20.04 -14.46
N LYS A 274 -4.07 -20.75 -13.35
CA LYS A 274 -3.39 -22.01 -13.00
C LYS A 274 -3.79 -23.21 -13.85
N THR A 275 -4.98 -23.21 -14.46
CA THR A 275 -5.50 -24.34 -15.26
C THR A 275 -5.01 -24.34 -16.70
N SER A 276 -4.19 -23.37 -17.11
CA SER A 276 -3.58 -23.38 -18.44
C SER A 276 -2.33 -24.30 -18.45
N PRO A 277 -2.27 -25.29 -19.37
CA PRO A 277 -1.31 -26.41 -19.35
C PRO A 277 0.19 -26.02 -19.41
N ASP A 278 0.51 -24.77 -19.70
CA ASP A 278 1.91 -24.29 -19.80
C ASP A 278 2.61 -24.12 -18.43
N ALA A 279 1.91 -24.34 -17.31
CA ALA A 279 2.48 -24.26 -15.96
C ALA A 279 3.09 -25.58 -15.44
N LEU A 280 3.02 -26.67 -16.22
CA LEU A 280 3.65 -27.96 -15.89
C LEU A 280 5.08 -28.11 -16.43
N SER A 281 5.57 -27.18 -17.24
CA SER A 281 6.98 -27.08 -17.61
C SER A 281 7.69 -26.12 -16.66
N GLY A 282 8.35 -26.70 -15.64
CA GLY A 282 9.22 -26.02 -14.68
C GLY A 282 10.38 -25.24 -15.33
N PRO A 283 11.17 -24.57 -14.49
CA PRO A 283 12.27 -25.28 -13.82
C PRO A 283 11.98 -25.69 -12.37
#